data_AF-A0A7S0QD77-F1
#
_entry.id   AF-A0A7S0QD77-F1
#
_cell.length_a   1.000
_cell.length_b   1.000
_cell.length_c   1.000
_cell.angle_alpha   90.00
_cell.angle_beta   90.00
_cell.angle_gamma   90.00
#
_symmetry.space_group_name_H-M   'P 1'
#
loop_
_entity.id
_entity.type
_entity.pdbx_description
1 polymer ?
#
loop_
_entity_poly.entity_id
_entity_poly.type
_entity_poly.pdbx_seq_one_letter_code
_entity_poly.pdbx_strand_id
1 'polypeptide(L)'
;TFIYCPAPDESGHGYHPDADYKDLNAFESNVSCYKPQACLEMYRVHRVVRNIMRGNKLKNKSSPIPASHVVGFKDHAAMDEYLFANPNRVQGGYIFEALSDFAVTFVVQMNSTTHQYRGVWERPYLVTALPLQAQAHRAIAQLFNPDISMELATKVFAHPAFPMFSFEGMVSPFFLLGCAMFPFVIQMSEVVNEKELKLRQALQAIGLHDVSYWLGV
;
A
#
# COMPACT_ATOMS: atom_id res chain seq x y z
N THR A 1 -4.25 14.15 16.91
CA THR A 1 -5.51 14.76 16.42
C THR A 1 -6.19 13.79 15.51
N PHE A 2 -7.49 13.59 15.67
CA PHE A 2 -8.32 12.78 14.79
C PHE A 2 -9.09 13.74 13.88
N ILE A 3 -9.00 13.54 12.57
CA ILE A 3 -9.71 14.37 11.61
C ILE A 3 -10.62 13.50 10.74
N TYR A 4 -11.79 14.02 10.38
CA TYR A 4 -12.70 13.32 9.49
C TYR A 4 -13.60 14.25 8.68
N CYS A 5 -14.20 13.72 7.62
CA CYS A 5 -15.21 14.33 6.75
C CYS A 5 -16.27 13.25 6.45
N PRO A 6 -17.58 13.52 6.29
CA PRO A 6 -18.31 14.79 6.31
C PRO A 6 -18.62 15.24 7.73
N ALA A 7 -18.23 16.47 8.06
CA ALA A 7 -18.67 17.14 9.26
C ALA A 7 -20.19 17.39 9.24
N PRO A 8 -20.81 17.52 10.42
CA PRO A 8 -22.14 18.10 10.52
C PRO A 8 -22.16 19.58 10.10
N ASP A 9 -23.25 20.01 9.47
CA ASP A 9 -23.35 21.27 8.70
C ASP A 9 -23.32 22.59 9.53
N GLU A 10 -22.96 23.64 8.79
CA GLU A 10 -22.96 25.11 8.91
C GLU A 10 -22.15 25.82 10.00
N SER A 11 -21.92 25.25 11.18
CA SER A 11 -21.33 26.03 12.29
C SER A 11 -19.80 26.13 12.28
N GLY A 12 -19.08 25.37 11.44
CA GLY A 12 -17.61 25.38 11.37
C GLY A 12 -16.91 24.96 12.66
N HIS A 13 -17.65 24.48 13.66
CA HIS A 13 -17.14 24.05 14.95
C HIS A 13 -16.89 22.54 14.92
N GLY A 14 -15.65 22.12 15.22
CA GLY A 14 -15.25 20.72 15.27
C GLY A 14 -16.15 19.88 16.19
N TYR A 15 -16.31 18.60 15.85
CA TYR A 15 -17.10 17.65 16.62
C TYR A 15 -16.62 17.53 18.07
N HIS A 16 -17.49 17.86 19.03
CA HIS A 16 -17.21 17.69 20.46
C HIS A 16 -17.79 16.35 20.97
N PRO A 17 -16.96 15.32 21.24
CA PRO A 17 -17.46 13.99 21.63
C PRO A 17 -18.19 13.93 22.98
N ASP A 18 -18.07 14.97 23.82
CA ASP A 18 -18.74 15.07 25.12
C ASP A 18 -20.05 15.89 25.08
N ALA A 19 -20.51 16.36 23.90
CA ALA A 19 -21.84 16.95 23.78
C ALA A 19 -22.91 15.84 23.95
N ASP A 20 -23.37 15.67 25.20
CA ASP A 20 -24.50 14.89 25.72
C ASP A 20 -25.59 14.60 24.67
N TYR A 21 -25.99 13.37 24.33
CA TYR A 21 -26.21 12.12 25.08
C TYR A 21 -27.38 12.10 26.08
N LYS A 22 -28.32 13.04 26.00
CA LYS A 22 -29.68 12.81 26.57
C LYS A 22 -30.78 12.63 25.53
N ASP A 23 -30.51 13.03 24.29
CA ASP A 23 -31.54 13.15 23.27
C ASP A 23 -31.22 12.33 22.01
N LEU A 24 -30.74 11.08 22.13
CA LEU A 24 -30.65 10.22 20.93
C LEU A 24 -32.05 9.83 20.42
N ASN A 25 -33.03 9.71 21.33
CA ASN A 25 -34.45 9.59 20.98
C ASN A 25 -35.11 10.95 20.71
N ALA A 26 -34.46 12.07 21.05
CA ALA A 26 -34.96 13.42 20.79
C ALA A 26 -34.29 14.10 19.58
N PHE A 27 -33.19 13.55 19.04
CA PHE A 27 -32.64 13.90 17.74
C PHE A 27 -33.49 13.29 16.62
N GLU A 28 -34.12 12.13 16.88
CA GLU A 28 -35.20 11.60 16.05
C GLU A 28 -36.43 12.54 15.99
N SER A 29 -36.62 13.41 16.99
CA SER A 29 -37.76 14.35 17.04
C SER A 29 -37.44 15.83 16.73
N ASN A 30 -36.18 16.28 16.89
CA ASN A 30 -35.82 17.71 16.79
C ASN A 30 -34.86 18.07 15.65
N VAL A 31 -34.39 17.12 14.85
CA VAL A 31 -33.65 17.47 13.64
C VAL A 31 -34.61 17.62 12.49
N SER A 32 -35.09 18.86 12.34
CA SER A 32 -35.69 19.35 11.10
C SER A 32 -34.60 19.46 10.05
N CYS A 33 -34.20 18.30 9.53
CA CYS A 33 -33.37 18.26 8.35
C CYS A 33 -34.24 18.47 7.13
N TYR A 34 -33.96 19.54 6.40
CA TYR A 34 -34.64 19.91 5.16
C TYR A 34 -34.56 18.81 4.08
N LYS A 35 -33.63 17.85 4.24
CA LYS A 35 -33.53 16.60 3.45
C LYS A 35 -33.39 15.38 4.38
N PRO A 36 -34.35 14.44 4.39
CA PRO A 36 -34.34 13.31 5.34
C PRO A 36 -33.19 12.32 5.10
N GLN A 37 -32.78 12.11 3.84
CA GLN A 37 -31.70 11.17 3.49
C GLN A 37 -30.32 11.65 3.96
N ALA A 38 -29.97 12.91 3.69
CA ALA A 38 -28.67 13.48 4.06
C ALA A 38 -28.41 13.43 5.58
N CYS A 39 -29.45 13.52 6.40
CA CYS A 39 -29.29 13.50 7.84
C CYS A 39 -29.22 12.10 8.45
N LEU A 40 -29.82 11.12 7.79
CA LEU A 40 -29.59 9.71 8.12
C LEU A 40 -28.14 9.30 7.81
N GLU A 41 -27.59 9.79 6.68
CA GLU A 41 -26.18 9.58 6.32
C GLU A 41 -25.24 10.20 7.36
N MET A 42 -25.48 11.45 7.72
CA MET A 42 -24.70 12.18 8.73
C MET A 42 -24.75 11.52 10.12
N TYR A 43 -25.93 11.05 10.52
CA TYR A 43 -26.11 10.33 11.79
C TYR A 43 -25.28 9.04 11.86
N ARG A 44 -25.20 8.29 10.75
CA ARG A 44 -24.38 7.07 10.68
C ARG A 44 -22.91 7.36 10.84
N VAL A 45 -22.41 8.38 10.13
CA VAL A 45 -21.00 8.81 10.25
C VAL A 45 -20.69 9.20 11.69
N HIS A 46 -21.57 9.96 12.35
CA HIS A 46 -21.42 10.31 13.76
C HIS A 46 -21.36 9.10 14.69
N ARG A 47 -22.18 8.08 14.44
CA ARG A 47 -22.19 6.84 15.23
C ARG A 47 -20.90 6.04 15.04
N VAL A 48 -20.36 6.00 13.82
CA VAL A 48 -19.05 5.38 13.51
C VAL A 48 -17.92 6.11 14.23
N VAL A 49 -17.83 7.44 14.12
CA VAL A 49 -16.80 8.24 14.80
C VAL A 49 -16.85 8.04 16.32
N ARG A 50 -18.05 8.02 16.90
CA ARG A 50 -18.25 7.73 18.32
C ARG A 50 -17.73 6.35 18.72
N ASN A 51 -18.01 5.32 17.91
CA ASN A 51 -17.52 3.96 18.15
C ASN A 51 -15.98 3.92 18.11
N ILE A 52 -15.35 4.64 17.18
CA ILE A 52 -13.88 4.77 17.12
C ILE A 52 -13.35 5.41 18.40
N MET A 53 -13.92 6.54 18.82
CA MET A 53 -13.48 7.25 20.03
C MET A 53 -13.66 6.41 21.30
N ARG A 54 -14.79 5.70 21.43
CA ARG A 54 -15.04 4.76 22.53
C ARG A 54 -14.03 3.61 22.52
N GLY A 55 -13.76 3.02 21.35
CA GLY A 55 -12.76 1.97 21.18
C GLY A 55 -11.35 2.41 21.58
N ASN A 56 -10.95 3.62 21.18
CA ASN A 56 -9.66 4.21 21.56
C ASN A 56 -9.55 4.43 23.07
N LYS A 57 -10.61 4.95 23.72
CA LYS A 57 -10.63 5.14 25.19
C LYS A 57 -10.48 3.82 25.95
N LEU A 58 -11.03 2.72 25.42
CA LEU A 58 -10.91 1.39 26.05
C LEU A 58 -9.52 0.76 25.86
N LYS A 59 -8.92 0.90 24.66
CA LYS A 59 -7.61 0.31 24.37
C LYS A 59 -6.45 1.12 24.94
N ASN A 60 -6.53 2.44 24.91
CA ASN A 60 -5.47 3.33 25.38
C ASN A 60 -5.89 4.06 26.66
N LYS A 61 -5.95 3.31 27.77
CA LYS A 61 -6.44 3.80 29.07
C LYS A 61 -5.57 4.93 29.66
N SER A 62 -4.29 4.97 29.33
CA SER A 62 -3.33 5.96 29.85
C SER A 62 -3.33 7.29 29.09
N SER A 63 -3.74 7.30 27.81
CA SER A 63 -3.81 8.52 27.00
C SER A 63 -4.97 8.46 25.99
N PRO A 64 -6.22 8.65 26.43
CA PRO A 64 -7.36 8.79 25.53
C PRO A 64 -7.17 9.98 24.59
N ILE A 65 -7.70 9.90 23.36
CA ILE A 65 -7.75 11.07 22.47
C ILE A 65 -8.72 12.08 23.09
N PRO A 66 -8.27 13.29 23.46
CA PRO A 66 -9.15 14.27 24.08
C PRO A 66 -10.16 14.79 23.05
N ALA A 67 -11.32 15.17 23.56
CA ALA A 67 -12.45 15.67 22.78
C ALA A 67 -12.08 16.83 21.84
N SER A 68 -11.27 17.75 22.35
CA SER A 68 -10.77 18.92 21.64
C SER A 68 -9.85 18.62 20.45
N HIS A 69 -9.33 17.40 20.35
CA HIS A 69 -8.44 16.98 19.26
C HIS A 69 -9.19 16.25 18.14
N VAL A 70 -10.52 16.21 18.19
CA VAL A 70 -11.38 15.68 17.13
C VAL A 70 -11.89 16.84 16.30
N VAL A 71 -11.55 16.85 15.00
CA VAL A 71 -11.96 17.92 14.08
C VAL A 71 -12.72 17.29 12.93
N GLY A 72 -13.92 17.81 12.67
CA GLY A 72 -14.70 17.47 11.47
C GLY A 72 -14.53 18.56 10.42
N PHE A 73 -14.40 18.17 9.15
CA PHE A 73 -14.37 19.08 8.00
C PHE A 73 -15.62 18.88 7.13
N LYS A 74 -16.19 19.97 6.61
CA LYS A 74 -17.37 19.93 5.73
C LYS A 74 -17.06 19.28 4.38
N ASP A 75 -15.92 19.66 3.80
CA ASP A 75 -15.50 19.24 2.46
C ASP A 75 -14.14 18.55 2.49
N HIS A 76 -13.90 17.70 1.48
CA HIS A 76 -12.62 17.00 1.30
C HIS A 76 -11.47 18.00 1.10
N ALA A 77 -11.72 19.09 0.37
CA ALA A 77 -10.73 20.12 0.11
C ALA A 77 -10.29 20.84 1.40
N ALA A 78 -11.22 21.15 2.31
CA ALA A 78 -10.90 21.77 3.59
C ALA A 78 -10.08 20.83 4.49
N MET A 79 -10.36 19.52 4.43
CA MET A 79 -9.57 18.52 5.14
C MET A 79 -8.16 18.39 4.56
N ASP A 80 -8.03 18.39 3.24
CA ASP A 80 -6.74 18.30 2.55
C ASP A 80 -5.87 19.54 2.80
N GLU A 81 -6.45 20.74 2.74
CA GLU A 81 -5.76 21.98 3.10
C GLU A 81 -5.27 21.95 4.55
N TYR A 82 -6.08 21.45 5.48
CA TYR A 82 -5.68 21.31 6.87
C TYR A 82 -4.56 20.28 7.07
N LEU A 83 -4.62 19.14 6.37
CA LEU A 83 -3.58 18.12 6.37
C LEU A 83 -2.26 18.69 5.83
N PHE A 84 -2.33 19.42 4.73
CA PHE A 84 -1.16 20.05 4.10
C PHE A 84 -0.54 21.14 4.99
N ALA A 85 -1.36 21.95 5.67
CA ALA A 85 -0.90 23.00 6.57
C ALA A 85 -0.29 22.46 7.88
N ASN A 86 -0.52 21.18 8.23
CA ASN A 86 -0.13 20.59 9.52
C ASN A 86 0.73 19.30 9.40
N PRO A 87 1.89 19.35 8.72
CA PRO A 87 2.69 18.18 8.36
C PRO A 87 3.05 17.24 9.52
N ASN A 88 3.41 17.76 10.69
CA ASN A 88 3.86 16.92 11.83
C ASN A 88 2.80 16.75 12.93
N ARG A 89 1.63 17.36 12.77
CA ARG A 89 0.57 17.33 13.80
C ARG A 89 -0.54 16.34 13.45
N VAL A 90 -0.80 16.13 12.16
CA VAL A 90 -1.84 15.23 11.67
C VAL A 90 -1.26 14.30 10.62
N GLN A 91 -1.27 13.01 10.94
CA GLN A 91 -0.70 11.95 10.10
C GLN A 91 -1.72 11.42 9.07
N GLY A 92 -3.01 11.55 9.34
CA GLY A 92 -4.06 11.13 8.43
C GLY A 92 -5.47 11.39 8.96
N GLY A 93 -6.44 11.19 8.08
CA GLY A 93 -7.86 11.45 8.30
C GLY A 93 -8.77 10.48 7.58
N TYR A 94 -10.05 10.52 7.97
CA TYR A 94 -11.10 9.72 7.36
C TYR A 94 -12.00 10.56 6.48
N ILE A 95 -12.33 10.05 5.31
CA ILE A 95 -13.45 10.51 4.52
C ILE A 95 -14.48 9.39 4.57
N PHE A 96 -15.63 9.64 5.18
CA PHE A 96 -16.73 8.69 5.27
C PHE A 96 -17.80 9.01 4.23
N GLU A 97 -18.38 8.00 3.64
CA GLU A 97 -19.52 8.15 2.75
C GLU A 97 -20.56 7.09 3.15
N ALA A 98 -21.79 7.52 3.42
CA ALA A 98 -22.86 6.61 3.81
C ALA A 98 -23.79 6.38 2.61
N LEU A 99 -23.35 5.55 1.67
CA LEU A 99 -24.08 5.30 0.42
C LEU A 99 -25.45 4.64 0.61
N SER A 100 -25.64 3.86 1.69
CA SER A 100 -26.88 3.13 1.94
C SER A 100 -27.09 2.77 3.41
N ASP A 101 -28.22 2.14 3.70
CA ASP A 101 -28.58 1.62 5.03
C ASP A 101 -27.66 0.52 5.56
N PHE A 102 -26.97 -0.17 4.64
CA PHE A 102 -26.15 -1.32 4.96
C PHE A 102 -24.67 -1.12 4.64
N ALA A 103 -24.29 0.03 4.07
CA ALA A 103 -22.91 0.29 3.68
C ALA A 103 -22.48 1.71 4.05
N VAL A 104 -21.46 1.76 4.91
CA VAL A 104 -20.65 2.96 5.15
C VAL A 104 -19.29 2.68 4.54
N THR A 105 -18.92 3.45 3.52
CA THR A 105 -17.60 3.44 2.90
C THR A 105 -16.71 4.46 3.57
N PHE A 106 -15.40 4.22 3.50
CA PHE A 106 -14.43 5.18 3.99
C PHE A 106 -13.19 5.17 3.13
N VAL A 107 -12.53 6.32 3.06
CA VAL A 107 -11.21 6.51 2.49
C VAL A 107 -10.30 7.05 3.60
N VAL A 108 -9.12 6.45 3.72
CA VAL A 108 -8.08 6.95 4.63
C VAL A 108 -7.15 7.83 3.81
N GLN A 109 -7.14 9.12 4.12
CA GLN A 109 -6.20 10.07 3.54
C GLN A 109 -5.03 10.25 4.50
N MET A 110 -3.81 10.24 3.98
CA MET A 110 -2.60 10.37 4.78
C MET A 110 -1.79 11.56 4.35
N ASN A 111 -1.01 12.08 5.30
CA ASN A 111 0.03 13.04 5.00
C ASN A 111 1.24 12.34 4.35
N SER A 112 1.99 13.05 3.51
CA SER A 112 3.22 12.56 2.88
C SER A 112 4.46 12.73 3.77
N THR A 113 4.30 13.25 4.98
CA THR A 113 5.41 13.45 5.92
C THR A 113 6.09 12.14 6.31
N THR A 114 7.41 12.12 6.17
CA THR A 114 8.24 11.01 6.61
C THR A 114 8.69 11.25 8.04
N HIS A 115 8.50 10.23 8.89
CA HIS A 115 8.95 10.24 10.27
C HIS A 115 10.08 9.23 10.45
N GLN A 116 11.14 9.63 11.15
CA GLN A 116 12.27 8.77 11.46
C GLN A 116 12.30 8.54 12.97
N TYR A 117 12.21 7.27 13.37
CA TYR A 117 12.29 6.88 14.77
C TYR A 117 13.51 5.99 14.98
N ARG A 118 14.40 6.39 15.90
CA ARG A 118 15.63 5.65 16.24
C ARG A 118 16.51 5.28 15.02
N GLY A 119 16.67 6.21 14.08
CA GLY A 119 17.49 6.01 12.89
C GLY A 119 16.83 5.21 11.77
N VAL A 120 15.65 4.62 12.00
CA VAL A 120 14.89 3.88 10.99
C VAL A 120 13.76 4.75 10.46
N TRP A 121 13.64 4.82 9.14
CA TRP A 121 12.49 5.45 8.49
C TRP A 121 11.25 4.59 8.71
N GLU A 122 10.25 5.16 9.36
CA GLU A 122 8.98 4.48 9.55
C GLU A 122 8.23 4.39 8.22
N ARG A 123 7.58 3.26 7.99
CA ARG A 123 6.72 3.10 6.81
C ARG A 123 5.35 3.68 7.16
N PRO A 124 4.92 4.83 6.58
CA PRO A 124 3.68 5.50 6.97
C PRO A 124 2.45 4.60 6.81
N TYR A 125 2.49 3.70 5.83
CA TYR A 125 1.43 2.72 5.61
C TYR A 125 1.21 1.78 6.80
N LEU A 126 2.30 1.29 7.41
CA LEU A 126 2.21 0.33 8.53
C LEU A 126 1.89 1.02 9.85
N VAL A 127 2.43 2.22 10.08
CA VAL A 127 2.30 2.93 11.36
C VAL A 127 1.02 3.75 11.43
N THR A 128 0.57 4.33 10.30
CA THR A 128 -0.58 5.24 10.25
C THR A 128 -1.76 4.63 9.51
N ALA A 129 -1.61 4.27 8.23
CA ALA A 129 -2.75 3.85 7.39
C ALA A 129 -3.49 2.65 7.98
N LEU A 130 -2.72 1.61 8.30
CA LEU A 130 -3.27 0.32 8.63
C LEU A 130 -3.98 0.32 10.00
N PRO A 131 -3.45 0.95 11.05
CA PRO A 131 -4.19 1.17 12.28
C PRO A 131 -5.46 2.00 12.09
N LEU A 132 -5.43 3.04 11.24
CA LEU A 132 -6.64 3.82 10.95
C LEU A 132 -7.70 2.95 10.24
N GLN A 133 -7.30 2.23 9.21
CA GLN A 133 -8.19 1.31 8.50
C GLN A 133 -8.79 0.24 9.43
N ALA A 134 -7.96 -0.34 10.29
CA ALA A 134 -8.38 -1.31 11.31
C ALA A 134 -9.44 -0.74 12.27
N GLN A 135 -9.27 0.51 12.70
CA GLN A 135 -10.23 1.19 13.58
C GLN A 135 -11.56 1.49 12.87
N ALA A 136 -11.51 1.98 11.63
CA ALA A 136 -12.71 2.22 10.84
C ALA A 136 -13.52 0.94 10.60
N HIS A 137 -12.89 -0.15 10.15
CA HIS A 137 -13.57 -1.43 9.96
C HIS A 137 -14.21 -1.94 11.24
N ARG A 138 -13.51 -1.84 12.38
CA ARG A 138 -14.07 -2.24 13.67
C ARG A 138 -15.30 -1.41 14.05
N ALA A 139 -15.24 -0.09 13.88
CA ALA A 139 -16.34 0.80 14.23
C ALA A 139 -17.56 0.62 13.32
N ILE A 140 -17.34 0.33 12.04
CA ILE A 140 -18.40 -0.02 11.09
C ILE A 140 -19.00 -1.38 11.44
N ALA A 141 -18.21 -2.39 11.78
CA ALA A 141 -18.75 -3.67 12.24
C ALA A 141 -19.63 -3.51 13.49
N GLN A 142 -19.21 -2.67 14.43
CA GLN A 142 -19.98 -2.33 15.64
C GLN A 142 -21.24 -1.49 15.38
N LEU A 143 -21.33 -0.83 14.22
CA LEU A 143 -22.54 -0.12 13.82
C LEU A 143 -23.69 -1.11 13.55
N PHE A 144 -23.38 -2.23 12.89
CA PHE A 144 -24.34 -3.27 12.52
C PHE A 144 -24.57 -4.27 13.64
N ASN A 145 -23.51 -4.70 14.33
CA ASN A 145 -23.60 -5.64 15.44
C ASN A 145 -22.70 -5.17 16.61
N PRO A 146 -23.29 -4.69 17.72
CA PRO A 146 -22.53 -4.09 18.82
C PRO A 146 -21.59 -5.07 19.53
N ASP A 147 -21.90 -6.38 19.49
CA ASP A 147 -21.19 -7.42 20.22
C ASP A 147 -20.01 -8.03 19.45
N ILE A 148 -19.76 -7.59 18.21
CA ILE A 148 -18.65 -8.13 17.41
C ILE A 148 -17.30 -7.64 17.93
N SER A 149 -16.42 -8.60 18.24
CA SER A 149 -15.00 -8.35 18.50
C SER A 149 -14.19 -8.66 17.24
N MET A 150 -13.41 -7.69 16.77
CA MET A 150 -12.52 -7.84 15.61
C MET A 150 -11.07 -7.62 16.04
N GLU A 151 -10.22 -8.61 15.76
CA GLU A 151 -8.77 -8.56 15.91
C GLU A 151 -8.12 -8.66 14.53
N LEU A 152 -7.17 -7.77 14.25
CA LEU A 152 -6.48 -7.70 12.96
C LEU A 152 -5.00 -7.96 13.20
N ALA A 153 -4.45 -8.87 12.41
CA ALA A 153 -3.03 -9.18 12.40
C ALA A 153 -2.46 -8.90 11.00
N THR A 154 -1.35 -8.18 10.93
CA THR A 154 -0.66 -7.93 9.67
C THR A 154 0.41 -8.98 9.43
N LYS A 155 0.46 -9.50 8.20
CA LYS A 155 1.58 -10.32 7.74
C LYS A 155 2.12 -9.74 6.46
N VAL A 156 3.45 -9.63 6.38
CA VAL A 156 4.13 -9.22 5.15
C VAL A 156 4.18 -10.43 4.23
N PHE A 157 3.67 -10.27 3.01
CA PHE A 157 3.83 -11.28 1.97
C PHE A 157 5.21 -11.17 1.34
N ALA A 158 5.81 -12.32 1.00
CA ALA A 158 7.03 -12.34 0.22
C ALA A 158 6.71 -11.75 -1.17
N HIS A 159 7.28 -10.60 -1.49
CA HIS A 159 7.28 -10.12 -2.86
C HIS A 159 8.47 -10.76 -3.59
N PRO A 160 8.35 -11.06 -4.90
CA PRO A 160 9.49 -11.52 -5.67
C PRO A 160 10.61 -10.49 -5.57
N ALA A 161 11.84 -10.95 -5.35
CA ALA A 161 13.00 -10.08 -5.36
C ALA A 161 13.09 -9.45 -6.76
N PHE A 162 13.21 -8.13 -6.82
CA PHE A 162 13.56 -7.49 -8.08
C PHE A 162 14.89 -8.08 -8.55
N PRO A 163 15.05 -8.41 -9.84
CA PRO A 163 16.33 -8.87 -10.36
C PRO A 163 17.30 -7.70 -10.27
N MET A 164 18.00 -7.59 -9.14
CA MET A 164 19.15 -6.72 -9.03
C MET A 164 20.25 -7.37 -9.87
N PHE A 165 20.99 -6.55 -10.62
CA PHE A 165 22.14 -6.98 -11.41
C PHE A 165 23.00 -7.95 -10.57
N SER A 166 23.00 -9.22 -10.94
CA SER A 166 23.85 -10.20 -10.29
C SER A 166 25.24 -10.10 -10.90
N PHE A 167 26.26 -10.05 -10.05
CA PHE A 167 27.66 -10.12 -10.49
C PHE A 167 27.91 -11.36 -11.37
N GLU A 168 27.25 -12.47 -11.03
CA GLU A 168 27.26 -13.70 -11.81
C GLU A 168 26.68 -13.52 -13.23
N GLY A 169 25.59 -12.78 -13.39
CA GLY A 169 25.00 -12.48 -14.69
C GLY A 169 25.89 -11.59 -15.58
N MET A 170 26.76 -10.77 -14.96
CA MET A 170 27.71 -9.94 -15.68
C MET A 170 28.99 -10.69 -16.05
N VAL A 171 29.50 -11.56 -15.18
CA VAL A 171 30.80 -12.23 -15.35
C VAL A 171 30.69 -13.55 -16.11
N SER A 172 29.59 -14.28 -15.98
CA SER A 172 29.39 -15.58 -16.62
C SER A 172 29.59 -15.57 -18.14
N PRO A 173 29.09 -14.57 -18.92
CA PRO A 173 29.32 -14.52 -20.36
C PRO A 173 30.80 -14.40 -20.75
N PHE A 174 31.60 -13.64 -19.98
CA PHE A 174 33.03 -13.49 -20.25
C PHE A 174 33.80 -14.76 -19.93
N PHE A 175 33.41 -15.48 -18.88
CA PHE A 175 33.99 -16.77 -18.54
C PHE A 175 33.69 -17.83 -19.61
N LEU A 176 32.43 -17.93 -20.05
CA LEU A 176 32.04 -18.86 -21.11
C LEU A 176 32.72 -18.53 -22.44
N LEU A 177 32.87 -17.24 -22.77
CA LEU A 177 33.63 -16.80 -23.93
C LEU A 177 35.10 -17.25 -23.83
N GLY A 178 35.74 -17.02 -22.68
CA GLY A 178 37.12 -17.45 -22.45
C GLY A 178 37.30 -18.97 -22.59
N CYS A 179 36.39 -19.76 -22.04
CA CYS A 179 36.40 -21.22 -22.19
C CYS A 179 36.21 -21.67 -23.64
N ALA A 180 35.43 -20.95 -24.45
CA ALA A 180 35.21 -21.27 -25.87
C ALA A 180 36.37 -20.83 -26.78
N MET A 181 37.14 -19.81 -26.41
CA MET A 181 38.26 -19.31 -27.23
C MET A 181 39.37 -20.35 -27.40
N PHE A 182 39.75 -21.06 -26.33
CA PHE A 182 40.83 -22.05 -26.39
C PHE A 182 40.57 -23.20 -27.38
N PRO A 183 39.44 -23.94 -27.30
CA PRO A 183 39.14 -24.99 -28.27
C PRO A 183 38.91 -24.44 -29.68
N PHE A 184 38.31 -23.25 -29.81
CA PHE A 184 38.13 -22.61 -31.12
C PHE A 184 39.46 -22.33 -31.82
N VAL A 185 40.46 -21.82 -31.10
CA VAL A 185 41.79 -21.54 -31.66
C VAL A 185 42.49 -22.84 -32.06
N ILE A 186 42.40 -23.89 -31.25
CA ILE A 186 42.99 -25.21 -31.56
C ILE A 186 42.34 -25.80 -32.82
N GLN A 187 41.02 -25.85 -32.89
CA GLN A 187 40.28 -26.36 -34.06
C GLN A 187 40.58 -25.56 -35.33
N MET A 188 40.65 -24.23 -35.24
CA MET A 188 41.04 -23.40 -36.38
C MET A 188 42.48 -23.63 -36.82
N SER A 189 43.40 -23.89 -35.89
CA SER A 189 44.79 -24.22 -36.22
C SER A 189 44.89 -25.55 -36.98
N GLU A 190 44.09 -26.54 -36.63
CA GLU A 190 44.06 -27.83 -37.33
C GLU A 190 43.51 -27.67 -38.75
N VAL A 191 42.40 -26.94 -38.93
CA VAL A 191 41.85 -26.63 -40.26
C VAL A 191 42.85 -25.89 -41.15
N VAL A 192 43.63 -24.96 -40.59
CA VAL A 192 44.70 -24.26 -41.32
C VAL A 192 45.83 -25.21 -41.69
N ASN A 193 46.30 -26.04 -40.75
CA ASN A 193 47.37 -27.02 -41.02
C ASN A 193 46.96 -28.01 -42.11
N GLU A 194 45.72 -28.50 -42.09
CA GLU A 194 45.19 -29.38 -43.15
C GLU A 194 45.14 -28.69 -44.51
N LYS A 195 44.82 -27.39 -44.53
CA LYS A 195 44.82 -26.58 -45.74
C LYS A 195 46.25 -26.38 -46.29
N GLU A 196 47.22 -26.13 -45.42
CA GLU A 196 48.63 -25.95 -45.79
C GLU A 196 49.24 -27.23 -46.38
N LEU A 197 48.92 -28.38 -45.78
CA LEU A 197 49.31 -29.71 -46.27
C LEU A 197 48.52 -30.16 -47.51
N LYS A 198 47.54 -29.36 -47.95
CA LYS A 198 46.60 -29.69 -49.04
C LYS A 198 45.88 -31.02 -48.82
N LEU A 199 45.74 -31.45 -47.57
CA LEU A 199 45.16 -32.74 -47.22
C LEU A 199 43.71 -32.85 -47.69
N ARG A 200 42.98 -31.74 -47.62
CA ARG A 200 41.62 -31.63 -48.15
C ARG A 200 41.54 -31.91 -49.65
N GLN A 201 42.50 -31.40 -50.43
CA GLN A 201 42.54 -31.62 -51.88
C GLN A 201 42.88 -33.08 -52.20
N ALA A 202 43.75 -33.71 -51.41
CA ALA A 202 44.07 -35.13 -51.55
C ALA A 202 42.86 -36.03 -51.24
N LEU A 203 42.13 -35.76 -50.16
CA LEU A 203 40.92 -36.51 -49.79
C LEU A 203 39.78 -36.35 -50.81
N GLN A 204 39.62 -35.15 -51.38
CA GLN A 204 38.66 -34.92 -52.47
C GLN A 204 39.04 -35.70 -53.74
N ALA A 205 40.34 -35.81 -54.07
CA ALA A 205 40.80 -36.62 -55.19
C ALA A 205 40.60 -38.14 -54.98
N ILE A 206 40.57 -38.59 -53.72
CA ILE A 206 40.26 -39.98 -53.33
C ILE A 206 38.74 -40.27 -53.39
N GLY A 207 37.90 -39.24 -53.53
CA GLY A 207 36.45 -39.37 -53.70
C GLY A 207 35.62 -39.08 -52.43
N LEU A 208 36.22 -38.48 -51.39
CA LEU A 208 35.47 -38.04 -50.21
C LEU A 208 34.61 -36.81 -50.53
N HIS A 209 33.35 -36.83 -50.10
CA HIS A 209 32.45 -35.69 -50.26
C HIS A 209 32.76 -34.57 -49.24
N ASP A 210 32.67 -33.31 -49.68
CA ASP A 210 32.91 -32.15 -48.82
C ASP A 210 32.00 -32.11 -47.58
N VAL A 211 30.76 -32.59 -47.71
CA VAL A 211 29.79 -32.63 -46.60
C VAL A 211 30.22 -33.62 -45.51
N SER A 212 30.73 -34.80 -45.88
CA SER A 212 31.23 -35.77 -44.90
C SER A 212 32.49 -35.29 -44.19
N TYR A 213 33.31 -34.47 -44.86
CA TYR A 213 34.51 -33.89 -44.26
C TYR A 213 34.15 -32.84 -43.20
N TRP A 214 33.22 -31.91 -43.48
CA TRP A 214 32.82 -30.89 -42.52
C TRP A 214 32.03 -31.41 -41.31
N LEU A 215 31.42 -32.59 -41.40
CA LEU A 215 30.70 -33.22 -40.29
C LEU A 215 31.58 -34.10 -39.39
N GLY A 216 32.78 -34.47 -39.87
CA GLY A 216 33.73 -35.31 -39.14
C GLY A 216 34.81 -34.54 -38.38
N VAL A 217 34.89 -33.22 -38.61
CA VAL A 217 35.75 -32.26 -37.89
C VAL A 217 35.00 -31.65 -36.71
#